data_AF-A0A7K3ZUU1-F1
#
_entry.id   AF-A0A7K3ZUU1-F1
#
_cell.length_a   1.000
_cell.length_b   1.000
_cell.length_c   1.000
_cell.angle_alpha   90.00
_cell.angle_beta   90.00
_cell.angle_gamma   90.00
#
_symmetry.space_group_name_H-M   'P 1'
#
loop_
_entity.id
_entity.type
_entity.pdbx_description
1 polymer ?
#
loop_
_entity_poly.entity_id
_entity_poly.type
_entity_poly.pdbx_seq_one_letter_code
_entity_poly.pdbx_strand_id
1 'polypeptide(L)' 'MAIHPAIRHGKPIIKGTRVPLEIILGSLAGGMEIDEIVQEYDLQKEDVLAALEYATRLIAGEEISAYAQT' A
#
# COMPACT_ATOMS: atom_id res chain seq x y z
N MET A 1 0.96 -3.32 5.38
CA MET A 1 0.14 -2.10 5.33
C MET A 1 -0.09 -1.55 6.73
N ALA A 2 -0.29 -0.24 6.83
CA ALA A 2 -0.73 0.44 8.05
C ALA A 2 -1.88 1.39 7.73
N ILE A 3 -2.83 1.50 8.66
CA ILE A 3 -3.93 2.48 8.61
C ILE A 3 -3.77 3.37 9.83
N HIS A 4 -3.67 4.68 9.60
CA HIS A 4 -3.61 5.67 10.67
C HIS A 4 -4.71 6.72 10.44
N PRO A 5 -5.68 6.89 11.35
CA PRO A 5 -6.84 7.78 11.13
C PRO A 5 -6.43 9.25 10.92
N ALA A 6 -5.34 9.69 11.55
CA ALA A 6 -4.80 11.04 11.36
C ALA A 6 -3.98 11.25 10.06
N ILE A 7 -3.71 10.19 9.29
CA ILE A 7 -2.90 10.26 8.06
C ILE A 7 -3.81 9.94 6.88
N ARG A 8 -3.82 10.80 5.85
CA ARG A 8 -4.53 10.59 4.58
C ARG A 8 -6.00 10.11 4.74
N HIS A 9 -6.73 10.64 5.72
CA HIS A 9 -8.14 10.30 5.99
C HIS A 9 -8.38 8.80 6.26
N GLY A 10 -7.42 8.09 6.86
CA GLY A 10 -7.55 6.66 7.14
C GLY A 10 -7.34 5.76 5.93
N LYS A 11 -6.78 6.29 4.82
CA LYS A 11 -6.37 5.46 3.69
C LYS A 11 -5.19 4.55 4.07
N PRO A 12 -5.14 3.29 3.58
CA PRO A 12 -4.00 2.41 3.78
C PRO A 12 -2.71 2.96 3.16
N ILE A 13 -1.63 2.90 3.91
CA ILE A 13 -0.27 3.26 3.48
C ILE A 13 0.69 2.08 3.65
N ILE A 14 1.79 2.09 2.92
CA ILE A 14 2.91 1.19 3.21
C ILE A 14 3.43 1.51 4.63
N LYS A 15 3.75 0.47 5.41
CA LYS A 15 4.16 0.65 6.81
C LYS A 15 5.51 1.37 6.85
N GLY A 16 5.61 2.41 7.68
CA GLY A 16 6.85 3.18 7.83
C GLY A 16 7.09 4.22 6.73
N THR A 17 6.19 4.35 5.75
CA THR A 17 6.29 5.37 4.70
C THR A 17 5.03 6.23 4.68
N ARG A 18 5.00 7.23 3.80
CA ARG A 18 3.78 8.02 3.50
C ARG A 18 3.16 7.65 2.16
N VAL A 19 3.60 6.55 1.55
CA VAL A 19 3.18 6.10 0.22
C VAL A 19 1.80 5.42 0.33
N PRO A 20 0.74 5.99 -0.26
CA PRO A 20 -0.58 5.41 -0.23
C PRO A 20 -0.70 4.17 -1.11
N LEU A 21 -1.57 3.23 -0.72
CA LEU A 21 -1.93 2.06 -1.53
C LEU A 21 -2.35 2.44 -2.96
N GLU A 22 -3.17 3.49 -3.10
CA GLU A 22 -3.68 3.96 -4.39
C GLU A 22 -2.58 4.40 -5.35
N ILE A 23 -1.42 4.85 -4.85
CA ILE A 23 -0.27 5.20 -5.69
C ILE A 23 0.34 3.93 -6.27
N ILE A 24 0.57 2.91 -5.45
CA ILE A 24 1.13 1.63 -5.93
C ILE A 24 0.23 0.99 -6.98
N LEU A 25 -1.08 0.90 -6.71
CA LEU A 25 -2.04 0.32 -7.64
C LEU A 25 -2.19 1.17 -8.91
N GLY A 26 -2.18 2.50 -8.77
CA GLY A 26 -2.24 3.43 -9.90
C GLY A 26 -1.02 3.36 -10.80
N SER A 27 0.19 3.24 -10.23
CA SER A 27 1.43 3.05 -10.98
C SER A 27 1.44 1.75 -11.77
N LEU A 28 1.04 0.64 -11.14
CA LEU A 28 0.90 -0.65 -11.82
C LEU A 28 -0.14 -0.59 -12.96
N ALA A 29 -1.30 0.03 -12.70
CA ALA A 29 -2.33 0.23 -13.72
C ALA A 29 -1.87 1.16 -14.86
N GLY A 30 -0.96 2.08 -14.57
CA GLY A 30 -0.29 2.95 -15.54
C GLY A 30 0.84 2.27 -16.33
N GLY A 31 1.15 1.00 -16.02
CA GLY A 31 2.15 0.21 -16.73
C GLY A 31 3.56 0.31 -16.18
N MET A 32 3.76 0.88 -14.97
CA MET A 32 5.07 0.80 -14.31
C MET A 32 5.38 -0.63 -13.89
N GLU A 33 6.61 -1.05 -14.11
CA GLU A 33 7.14 -2.30 -13.58
C GLU A 33 7.42 -2.17 -12.07
N ILE A 34 7.43 -3.29 -11.35
CA ILE A 34 7.63 -3.31 -9.89
C ILE A 34 8.96 -2.64 -9.50
N ASP A 35 10.03 -2.89 -10.26
CA ASP A 35 11.35 -2.34 -9.96
C ASP A 35 11.39 -0.81 -10.15
N GLU A 36 10.59 -0.27 -11.07
CA GLU A 36 10.44 1.19 -11.25
C GLU A 36 9.72 1.81 -10.05
N ILE A 37 8.67 1.17 -9.54
CA ILE A 37 7.93 1.60 -8.34
C ILE A 37 8.84 1.56 -7.11
N VAL A 38 9.63 0.50 -6.97
CA VAL A 38 10.62 0.33 -5.90
C VAL A 38 11.62 1.49 -5.89
N GLN A 39 12.14 1.86 -7.06
CA GLN A 39 13.09 2.97 -7.19
C GLN A 39 12.44 4.33 -6.96
N GLU A 40 11.29 4.60 -7.57
CA GLU A 40 10.59 5.89 -7.51
C GLU A 40 10.16 6.25 -6.09
N TYR A 41 9.70 5.26 -5.32
CA TYR A 41 9.13 5.49 -3.99
C TYR A 41 10.02 5.04 -2.83
N ASP A 42 11.27 4.65 -3.10
CA ASP A 42 12.23 4.13 -2.11
C ASP A 42 11.62 3.00 -1.26
N LEU A 43 11.06 2.01 -1.95
CA LEU A 43 10.37 0.87 -1.35
C LEU A 43 11.19 -0.41 -1.51
N GLN A 44 10.78 -1.46 -0.82
CA GLN A 44 11.21 -2.82 -1.14
C GLN A 44 10.16 -3.51 -2.00
N LYS A 45 10.56 -4.55 -2.73
CA LYS A 45 9.64 -5.35 -3.56
C LYS A 45 8.49 -5.90 -2.72
N GLU A 46 8.79 -6.29 -1.48
CA GLU A 46 7.83 -6.82 -0.50
C GLU A 46 6.76 -5.79 -0.15
N ASP A 47 7.05 -4.48 -0.20
CA ASP A 47 6.06 -3.43 0.05
C ASP A 47 5.01 -3.37 -1.07
N VAL A 48 5.46 -3.51 -2.32
CA VAL A 48 4.56 -3.57 -3.49
C VAL A 48 3.68 -4.81 -3.44
N LEU A 49 4.26 -5.96 -3.07
CA LEU A 49 3.52 -7.20 -2.89
C LEU A 49 2.52 -7.10 -1.73
N ALA A 50 2.90 -6.49 -0.61
CA ALA A 50 2.00 -6.27 0.53
C ALA A 50 0.83 -5.33 0.18
N ALA A 51 1.04 -4.36 -0.70
CA ALA A 51 -0.01 -3.52 -1.24
C ALA A 51 -1.01 -4.34 -2.09
N LEU A 52 -0.51 -5.20 -2.98
CA LEU A 52 -1.34 -6.09 -3.79
C LEU A 52 -2.14 -7.09 -2.92
N GLU A 53 -1.49 -7.74 -1.96
CA GLU A 53 -2.14 -8.66 -1.02
C GLU A 53 -3.27 -7.96 -0.25
N TYR A 54 -2.99 -6.77 0.27
CA TYR A 54 -4.01 -5.98 0.98
C TYR A 54 -5.19 -5.65 0.06
N ALA A 55 -4.94 -5.24 -1.18
CA ALA A 55 -5.99 -4.94 -2.14
C ALA A 55 -6.84 -6.17 -2.48
N THR A 56 -6.21 -7.33 -2.68
CA THR A 56 -6.90 -8.61 -2.91
C THR A 56 -7.82 -8.97 -1.74
N ARG A 57 -7.32 -8.88 -0.51
CA ARG A 57 -8.11 -9.19 0.70
C ARG A 57 -9.28 -8.23 0.90
N LEU A 58 -9.07 -6.95 0.57
CA LEU A 58 -10.13 -5.93 0.64
C LEU A 58 -11.26 -6.24 -0.35
N ILE A 59 -10.92 -6.63 -1.58
CA ILE A 59 -11.89 -7.03 -2.61
C ILE A 59 -12.59 -8.33 -2.24
N ALA A 60 -11.88 -9.26 -1.61
CA ALA A 60 -12.45 -10.52 -1.11
C ALA A 60 -13.43 -10.33 0.07
N GLY A 61 -13.51 -9.11 0.64
CA GLY A 61 -14.37 -8.82 1.79
C GLY A 61 -13.84 -9.39 3.11
N GLU A 62 -12.54 -9.70 3.19
CA GLU A 62 -11.94 -10.12 4.44
C GLU A 62 -11.86 -8.95 5.43
N GLU A 63 -12.06 -9.24 6.72
CA GLU A 63 -11.87 -8.25 7.78
C GLU A 63 -10.38 -7.94 7.93
N ILE A 64 -9.96 -6.72 7.57
CA ILE A 64 -8.56 -6.31 7.62
C ILE A 64 -8.29 -5.49 8.88
N SER A 65 -7.66 -6.10 9.89
CA SER A 65 -7.11 -5.37 11.03
C SER A 65 -5.72 -4.82 10.68
N ALA A 66 -5.64 -3.59 10.17
CA ALA A 66 -4.37 -2.92 9.83
C ALA A 66 -4.11 -1.64 10.66
N TYR A 67 -4.73 -1.51 11.83
CA TYR A 67 -4.45 -0.39 12.73
C TYR A 67 -3.01 -0.49 13.25
N ALA A 68 -2.19 0.51 12.93
CA ALA A 68 -0.94 0.70 13.64
C ALA A 68 -1.27 1.29 15.02
N GLN A 69 -0.89 0.59 16.10
CA GLN A 69 -0.84 1.20 17.42
C GLN A 69 0.38 2.10 17.50
N THR A 70 0.20 3.22 18.24
CA THR A 70 1.08 4.35 18.55
C THR A 70 1.19 5.46 17.52
#